data_AF-A0A953MLZ3-F1
#
_entry.id   AF-A0A953MLZ3-F1
#
_cell.length_a   1.000
_cell.length_b   1.000
_cell.length_c   1.000
_cell.angle_alpha   90.00
_cell.angle_beta   90.00
_cell.angle_gamma   90.00
#
_symmetry.space_group_name_H-M   'P 1'
#
loop_
_entity.id
_entity.type
_entity.pdbx_description
1 polymer ?
#
loop_
_entity_poly.entity_id
_entity_poly.type
_entity_poly.pdbx_seq_one_letter_code
_entity_poly.pdbx_strand_id
1 'polypeptide(L)'
;SKENKEYQNHQLTFQETYSVKTKYLKLYLDNLDCNSIVKKLKHYSYWSQANLLFFFLWKFFLKILNPVKRLETREFVSFFCAAIYAHLGYEAKARKVCESFLLKNKSELISNFNYDLNIPNKTPMVSVIIPTFNRPQLLNEALSSLTYQTFKDFEVVVINNGNISVKSIISHFEQKISVRLLNSTIKGSVSKAKNQGLKEAKGKYIAYLDDDDWYHPDHLKILLNEIEKGKYLAVYSDAYVELQKLEGEKYISQEKYIEYSRDFNRRYLLIKDYIFTPCVMHHRRCSEIAGLFDENLTTDEDMDMWIRISKLYPFKHIKKVTCSVRRVSRGESLTRDWTVMYKNAKYLFSKHSREYRYNIFVKMGQLYFLNLRKTRAKKYNAFNNYY
;
A
#
# COMPACT_ATOMS: atom_id res chain seq x y z
N SER A 1 38.81 16.66 19.96
CA SER A 1 37.36 16.94 19.73
C SER A 1 36.96 17.01 18.25
N LYS A 2 37.63 16.28 17.34
CA LYS A 2 37.15 16.02 15.97
C LYS A 2 36.77 14.56 15.71
N GLU A 3 37.20 13.62 16.55
CA GLU A 3 36.92 12.17 16.39
C GLU A 3 35.53 11.73 16.88
N ASN A 4 34.83 12.53 17.71
CA ASN A 4 33.48 12.18 18.18
C ASN A 4 32.34 12.52 17.21
N LYS A 5 32.62 13.18 16.08
CA LYS A 5 31.59 13.51 15.07
C LYS A 5 31.48 12.46 13.94
N GLU A 6 32.50 11.64 13.71
CA GLU A 6 32.42 10.55 12.73
C GLU A 6 31.75 9.28 13.29
N TYR A 7 31.85 9.04 14.60
CA TYR A 7 31.23 7.85 15.22
C TYR A 7 29.69 7.92 15.29
N GLN A 8 29.09 9.11 15.30
CA GLN A 8 27.62 9.27 15.27
C GLN A 8 27.02 9.15 13.86
N ASN A 9 27.78 9.46 12.79
CA ASN A 9 27.29 9.32 11.41
C ASN A 9 27.29 7.88 10.90
N HIS A 10 28.04 6.97 11.53
CA HIS A 10 28.04 5.54 11.16
C HIS A 10 27.00 4.67 11.92
N GLN A 11 26.42 5.15 13.03
CA GLN A 11 25.33 4.42 13.69
C GLN A 11 23.97 4.58 12.99
N LEU A 12 23.72 5.73 12.35
CA LEU A 12 22.46 5.99 11.62
C LEU A 12 22.35 5.15 10.33
N THR A 13 23.46 4.92 9.63
CA THR A 13 23.49 4.09 8.42
C THR A 13 23.40 2.59 8.71
N PHE A 14 23.80 2.14 9.91
CA PHE A 14 23.74 0.73 10.29
C PHE A 14 22.32 0.27 10.65
N GLN A 15 21.53 1.11 11.36
CA GLN A 15 20.12 0.78 11.67
C GLN A 15 19.22 0.73 10.43
N GLU A 16 19.49 1.58 9.44
CA GLU A 16 18.74 1.59 8.17
C GLU A 16 19.04 0.35 7.31
N THR A 17 20.31 -0.07 7.26
CA THR A 17 20.74 -1.29 6.55
C THR A 17 20.22 -2.57 7.23
N TYR A 18 20.11 -2.56 8.57
CA TYR A 18 19.62 -3.70 9.36
C TYR A 18 18.10 -3.92 9.20
N SER A 19 17.31 -2.84 9.06
CA SER A 19 15.83 -2.95 8.92
C SER A 19 15.38 -3.46 7.55
N VAL A 20 16.15 -3.21 6.49
CA VAL A 20 15.84 -3.67 5.13
C VAL A 20 16.17 -5.16 4.98
N LYS A 21 17.29 -5.62 5.55
CA LYS A 21 17.73 -7.02 5.41
C LYS A 21 16.97 -8.03 6.29
N THR A 22 16.49 -7.64 7.47
CA THR A 22 15.63 -8.52 8.30
C THR A 22 14.23 -8.71 7.72
N LYS A 23 13.73 -7.75 6.93
CA LYS A 23 12.38 -7.82 6.35
C LYS A 23 12.27 -8.83 5.22
N TYR A 24 13.29 -8.93 4.35
CA TYR A 24 13.32 -9.89 3.24
C TYR A 24 13.59 -11.32 3.69
N LEU A 25 14.47 -11.52 4.67
CA LEU A 25 14.71 -12.85 5.25
C LEU A 25 13.43 -13.40 5.91
N LYS A 26 12.68 -12.53 6.61
CA LYS A 26 11.43 -12.88 7.26
C LYS A 26 10.30 -13.17 6.26
N LEU A 27 10.13 -12.34 5.24
CA LEU A 27 9.15 -12.55 4.15
C LEU A 27 9.40 -13.85 3.34
N TYR A 28 10.63 -14.32 3.23
CA TYR A 28 10.93 -15.56 2.50
C TYR A 28 10.84 -16.82 3.38
N LEU A 29 11.20 -16.71 4.66
CA LEU A 29 10.97 -17.76 5.66
C LEU A 29 9.48 -17.98 5.95
N ASP A 30 8.68 -16.92 5.91
CA ASP A 30 7.23 -16.98 6.11
C ASP A 30 6.48 -17.60 4.89
N ASN A 31 7.12 -17.64 3.71
CA ASN A 31 6.58 -18.28 2.50
C ASN A 31 7.08 -19.72 2.28
N LEU A 32 8.05 -20.16 3.08
CA LEU A 32 8.35 -21.59 3.20
C LEU A 32 7.30 -22.19 4.13
N ASP A 33 6.49 -23.11 3.63
CA ASP A 33 5.60 -23.94 4.47
C ASP A 33 6.44 -24.91 5.30
N CYS A 34 7.15 -24.33 6.27
CA CYS A 34 8.01 -25.02 7.22
C CYS A 34 7.19 -26.06 7.99
N ASN A 35 5.88 -25.83 8.18
CA ASN A 35 4.98 -26.77 8.84
C ASN A 35 4.69 -28.01 8.00
N SER A 36 4.51 -27.90 6.68
CA SER A 36 4.37 -29.05 5.77
C SER A 36 5.69 -29.80 5.58
N ILE A 37 6.81 -29.08 5.54
CA ILE A 37 8.16 -29.67 5.50
C ILE A 37 8.43 -30.43 6.81
N VAL A 38 8.16 -29.83 7.97
CA VAL A 38 8.29 -30.46 9.29
C VAL A 38 7.32 -31.64 9.45
N LYS A 39 6.07 -31.57 8.93
CA LYS A 39 5.13 -32.70 8.91
C LYS A 39 5.66 -33.88 8.10
N LYS A 40 6.27 -33.64 6.94
CA LYS A 40 6.89 -34.67 6.10
C LYS A 40 8.15 -35.27 6.74
N LEU A 41 8.88 -34.50 7.55
CA LEU A 41 10.11 -34.95 8.21
C LEU A 41 9.87 -35.71 9.53
N LYS A 42 8.70 -35.54 10.17
CA LYS A 42 8.34 -36.19 11.45
C LYS A 42 8.25 -37.72 11.40
N HIS A 43 8.17 -38.34 10.22
CA HIS A 43 8.06 -39.79 10.06
C HIS A 43 9.39 -40.52 9.88
N TYR A 44 10.51 -39.79 9.86
CA TYR A 44 11.84 -40.34 9.64
C TYR A 44 12.64 -40.33 10.95
N SER A 45 13.45 -41.36 11.20
CA SER A 45 14.39 -41.40 12.34
C SER A 45 15.37 -40.21 12.32
N TYR A 46 15.94 -39.86 13.48
CA TYR A 46 16.81 -38.69 13.67
C TYR A 46 17.98 -38.62 12.67
N TRP A 47 18.56 -39.77 12.30
CA TRP A 47 19.63 -39.87 11.31
C TRP A 47 19.14 -39.69 9.87
N SER A 48 17.95 -40.18 9.53
CA SER A 48 17.33 -39.93 8.23
C SER A 48 16.89 -38.48 8.05
N GLN A 49 16.52 -37.76 9.12
CA GLN A 49 16.18 -36.33 9.08
C GLN A 49 17.38 -35.44 8.75
N ALA A 50 18.56 -35.74 9.30
CA ALA A 50 19.80 -35.02 9.01
C ALA A 50 20.24 -35.20 7.54
N ASN A 51 20.15 -36.42 7.01
CA ASN A 51 20.48 -36.71 5.61
C ASN A 51 19.48 -36.10 4.62
N LEU A 52 18.18 -36.08 4.96
CA LEU A 52 17.15 -35.41 4.16
C LEU A 52 17.31 -33.89 4.18
N LEU A 53 17.60 -33.30 5.34
CA LEU A 53 17.86 -31.86 5.48
C LEU A 53 19.14 -31.46 4.73
N PHE A 54 20.20 -32.28 4.83
CA PHE A 54 21.43 -32.13 4.04
C PHE A 54 21.15 -32.18 2.54
N PHE A 55 20.38 -33.17 2.07
CA PHE A 55 20.03 -33.32 0.66
C PHE A 55 19.15 -32.18 0.13
N PHE A 56 18.25 -31.65 0.96
CA PHE A 56 17.39 -30.51 0.61
C PHE A 56 18.17 -29.19 0.57
N LEU A 57 19.04 -28.95 1.55
CA LEU A 57 19.93 -27.79 1.58
C LEU A 57 20.97 -27.84 0.45
N TRP A 58 21.44 -29.04 0.10
CA TRP A 58 22.34 -29.28 -1.04
C TRP A 58 21.64 -29.01 -2.39
N LYS A 59 20.40 -29.48 -2.59
CA LYS A 59 19.62 -29.16 -3.79
C LYS A 59 19.21 -27.69 -3.85
N PHE A 60 18.93 -27.06 -2.71
CA PHE A 60 18.68 -25.62 -2.59
C PHE A 60 19.93 -24.81 -3.00
N PHE A 61 21.13 -25.24 -2.57
CA PHE A 61 22.42 -24.66 -2.96
C PHE A 61 22.67 -24.76 -4.48
N LEU A 62 22.46 -25.94 -5.07
CA LEU A 62 22.62 -26.13 -6.52
C LEU A 62 21.62 -25.34 -7.39
N LYS A 63 20.49 -24.92 -6.83
CA LYS A 63 19.42 -24.23 -7.58
C LYS A 63 19.44 -22.71 -7.44
N ILE A 64 19.94 -22.19 -6.31
CA ILE A 64 19.97 -20.74 -6.01
C ILE A 64 21.37 -20.15 -6.20
N LEU A 65 22.44 -20.91 -5.94
CA LEU A 65 23.81 -20.39 -5.94
C LEU A 65 24.63 -20.82 -7.16
N ASN A 66 24.05 -21.53 -8.12
CA ASN A 66 24.71 -21.81 -9.40
C ASN A 66 25.09 -20.54 -10.21
N PRO A 67 24.41 -19.37 -10.07
CA PRO A 67 24.90 -18.13 -10.67
C PRO A 67 26.00 -17.42 -9.84
N VAL A 68 26.20 -17.80 -8.57
CA VAL A 68 27.15 -17.15 -7.65
C VAL A 68 28.33 -18.08 -7.41
N LYS A 69 29.24 -18.14 -8.39
CA LYS A 69 30.53 -18.80 -8.19
C LYS A 69 31.31 -18.05 -7.10
N ARG A 70 31.74 -18.79 -6.07
CA ARG A 70 32.57 -18.41 -4.90
C ARG A 70 31.80 -18.06 -3.63
N LEU A 71 31.35 -19.10 -2.93
CA LEU A 71 31.36 -19.08 -1.47
C LEU A 71 32.40 -20.11 -1.02
N GLU A 72 33.35 -19.70 -0.18
CA GLU A 72 34.35 -20.63 0.35
C GLU A 72 33.71 -21.60 1.35
N THR A 73 34.28 -22.80 1.49
CA THR A 73 33.79 -23.87 2.37
C THR A 73 33.49 -23.41 3.80
N ARG A 74 34.24 -22.43 4.32
CA ARG A 74 34.07 -21.89 5.69
C ARG A 74 32.82 -21.02 5.86
N GLU A 75 32.38 -20.38 4.79
CA GLU A 75 31.22 -19.49 4.77
C GLU A 75 29.92 -20.27 4.70
N PHE A 76 29.94 -21.35 3.92
CA PHE A 76 28.92 -22.39 3.91
C PHE A 76 28.72 -23.00 5.31
N VAL A 77 29.81 -23.38 5.99
CA VAL A 77 29.75 -23.94 7.36
C VAL A 77 29.14 -22.94 8.35
N SER A 78 29.41 -21.65 8.20
CA SER A 78 28.87 -20.61 9.09
C SER A 78 27.35 -20.44 8.93
N PHE A 79 26.84 -20.40 7.70
CA PHE A 79 25.39 -20.36 7.47
C PHE A 79 24.68 -21.64 7.90
N PHE A 80 25.31 -22.78 7.68
CA PHE A 80 24.79 -24.08 8.11
C PHE A 80 24.67 -24.15 9.64
N CYS A 81 25.68 -23.67 10.37
CA CYS A 81 25.64 -23.57 11.83
C CYS A 81 24.55 -22.62 12.32
N ALA A 82 24.35 -21.47 11.66
CA ALA A 82 23.30 -20.52 12.02
C ALA A 82 21.89 -21.12 11.85
N ALA A 83 21.66 -21.87 10.78
CA ALA A 83 20.39 -22.56 10.54
C ALA A 83 20.12 -23.65 11.59
N ILE A 84 21.15 -24.42 11.97
CA ILE A 84 21.05 -25.42 13.05
C ILE A 84 20.74 -24.75 14.39
N TYR A 85 21.45 -23.66 14.73
CA TYR A 85 21.18 -22.93 15.98
C TYR A 85 19.77 -22.38 16.04
N ALA A 86 19.25 -21.84 14.94
CA ALA A 86 17.87 -21.38 14.87
C ALA A 86 16.86 -22.52 15.04
N HIS A 87 17.10 -23.67 14.38
CA HIS A 87 16.23 -24.84 14.49
C HIS A 87 16.19 -25.42 15.91
N LEU A 88 17.30 -25.34 16.64
CA LEU A 88 17.42 -25.77 18.02
C LEU A 88 16.97 -24.71 19.04
N GLY A 89 16.41 -23.58 18.60
CA GLY A 89 15.89 -22.51 19.48
C GLY A 89 16.95 -21.56 20.06
N TYR A 90 18.20 -21.61 19.59
CA TYR A 90 19.29 -20.75 20.05
C TYR A 90 19.42 -19.47 19.21
N GLU A 91 18.37 -18.65 19.19
CA GLU A 91 18.24 -17.47 18.32
C GLU A 91 19.39 -16.47 18.48
N ALA A 92 19.86 -16.23 19.70
CA ALA A 92 20.96 -15.30 19.96
C ALA A 92 22.31 -15.78 19.38
N LYS A 93 22.55 -17.10 19.34
CA LYS A 93 23.76 -17.68 18.74
C LYS A 93 23.69 -17.66 17.22
N ALA A 94 22.54 -18.02 16.66
CA ALA A 94 22.31 -17.91 15.21
C ALA A 94 22.54 -16.47 14.71
N ARG A 95 22.00 -15.49 15.44
CA ARG A 95 22.17 -14.06 15.13
C ARG A 95 23.63 -13.63 15.13
N LYS A 96 24.41 -14.00 16.14
CA LYS A 96 25.84 -13.66 16.22
C LYS A 96 26.64 -14.21 15.03
N VAL A 97 26.38 -15.45 14.62
CA VAL A 97 27.06 -16.06 13.47
C VAL A 97 26.74 -15.31 12.17
N CYS A 98 25.48 -14.94 11.96
CA CYS A 98 25.07 -14.14 10.80
C CYS A 98 25.68 -12.73 10.82
N GLU A 99 25.72 -12.07 11.98
CA GLU A 99 26.31 -10.73 12.13
C GLU A 99 27.81 -10.73 11.81
N SER A 100 28.56 -11.71 12.34
CA SER A 100 29.99 -11.85 12.05
C SER A 100 30.27 -12.10 10.57
N PHE A 101 29.45 -12.92 9.91
CA PHE A 101 29.55 -13.16 8.46
C PHE A 101 29.32 -11.88 7.65
N LEU A 102 28.25 -11.14 7.95
CA LEU A 102 27.88 -9.92 7.25
C LEU A 102 28.93 -8.82 7.40
N LEU A 103 29.55 -8.71 8.58
CA LEU A 103 30.64 -7.77 8.83
C LEU A 103 31.91 -8.14 8.06
N LYS A 104 32.26 -9.43 8.04
CA LYS A 104 33.48 -9.91 7.38
C LYS A 104 33.43 -9.77 5.86
N ASN A 105 32.26 -10.00 5.26
CA ASN A 105 32.09 -10.02 3.81
C ASN A 105 31.41 -8.76 3.26
N LYS A 106 31.38 -7.68 4.04
CA LYS A 106 30.68 -6.43 3.71
C LYS A 106 31.10 -5.86 2.36
N SER A 107 32.40 -5.78 2.08
CA SER A 107 32.96 -5.19 0.86
C SER A 107 32.66 -6.01 -0.39
N GLU A 108 32.82 -7.33 -0.31
CA GLU A 108 32.54 -8.25 -1.43
C GLU A 108 31.05 -8.38 -1.72
N LEU A 109 30.20 -8.35 -0.68
CA LEU A 109 28.76 -8.23 -0.85
C LEU A 109 28.42 -6.91 -1.58
N ILE A 110 28.97 -5.78 -1.14
CA ILE A 110 28.74 -4.47 -1.79
C ILE A 110 29.21 -4.46 -3.24
N SER A 111 30.38 -5.06 -3.57
CA SER A 111 30.87 -5.11 -4.95
C SER A 111 30.04 -6.03 -5.84
N ASN A 112 29.55 -7.15 -5.31
CA ASN A 112 28.67 -8.08 -6.05
C ASN A 112 27.24 -7.53 -6.22
N PHE A 113 26.85 -6.49 -5.47
CA PHE A 113 25.61 -5.73 -5.69
C PHE A 113 25.75 -4.54 -6.66
N ASN A 114 26.98 -4.22 -7.11
CA ASN A 114 27.27 -3.15 -8.08
C ASN A 114 27.37 -3.64 -9.54
N TYR A 115 26.78 -4.80 -9.87
CA TYR A 115 26.68 -5.23 -11.26
C TYR A 115 25.49 -4.53 -11.96
N ASP A 116 25.83 -3.84 -13.06
CA ASP A 116 25.03 -3.02 -13.98
C ASP A 116 24.62 -1.59 -13.56
N LEU A 117 25.60 -0.69 -13.61
CA LEU A 117 25.41 0.78 -13.61
C LEU A 117 25.13 1.39 -15.01
N ASN A 118 24.61 0.61 -15.96
CA ASN A 118 24.20 1.12 -17.28
C ASN A 118 22.76 0.74 -17.67
N ILE A 119 21.79 1.04 -16.80
CA ILE A 119 20.36 1.05 -17.16
C ILE A 119 19.70 2.34 -16.59
N PRO A 120 19.12 3.21 -17.43
CA PRO A 120 18.33 4.33 -16.94
C PRO A 120 16.98 3.81 -16.44
N ASN A 121 16.87 3.49 -15.15
CA ASN A 121 15.58 3.28 -14.48
C ASN A 121 15.70 3.56 -12.97
N LYS A 122 15.79 4.84 -12.61
CA LYS A 122 15.57 5.29 -11.24
C LYS A 122 14.17 4.84 -10.81
N THR A 123 14.04 4.08 -9.73
CA THR A 123 12.73 3.77 -9.13
C THR A 123 12.03 5.09 -8.79
N PRO A 124 10.78 5.33 -9.22
CA PRO A 124 10.09 6.58 -8.94
C PRO A 124 9.95 6.77 -7.43
N MET A 125 9.88 8.01 -6.95
CA MET A 125 9.65 8.24 -5.52
C MET A 125 8.20 7.92 -5.13
N VAL A 126 7.25 8.30 -5.99
CA VAL A 126 5.81 8.11 -5.77
C VAL A 126 5.20 7.31 -6.91
N SER A 127 4.33 6.36 -6.60
CA SER A 127 3.38 5.79 -7.57
C SER A 127 1.98 6.32 -7.29
N VAL A 128 1.36 6.97 -8.27
CA VAL A 128 -0.05 7.38 -8.24
C VAL A 128 -0.88 6.28 -8.90
N ILE A 129 -1.83 5.70 -8.16
CA ILE A 129 -2.70 4.64 -8.66
C ILE A 129 -4.05 5.24 -9.06
N ILE A 130 -4.49 4.98 -10.31
CA ILE A 130 -5.76 5.47 -10.85
C ILE A 130 -6.60 4.29 -11.38
N PRO A 131 -7.60 3.81 -10.62
CA PRO A 131 -8.60 2.91 -11.19
C PRO A 131 -9.57 3.70 -12.07
N THR A 132 -9.90 3.20 -13.26
CA THR A 132 -10.91 3.82 -14.12
C THR A 132 -11.94 2.82 -14.62
N PHE A 133 -13.21 3.23 -14.70
CA PHE A 133 -14.30 2.36 -15.17
C PHE A 133 -15.21 3.12 -16.13
N ASN A 134 -15.01 2.92 -17.44
CA ASN A 134 -15.87 3.44 -18.50
C ASN A 134 -16.08 4.97 -18.49
N ARG A 135 -15.11 5.74 -17.98
CA ARG A 135 -15.19 7.22 -17.88
C ARG A 135 -13.96 7.91 -18.51
N PRO A 136 -13.74 7.77 -19.83
CA PRO A 136 -12.55 8.29 -20.50
C PRO A 136 -12.36 9.81 -20.34
N GLN A 137 -13.42 10.61 -20.39
CA GLN A 137 -13.33 12.07 -20.23
C GLN A 137 -12.82 12.47 -18.84
N LEU A 138 -13.33 11.81 -17.80
CA LEU A 138 -12.94 12.09 -16.42
C LEU A 138 -11.48 11.65 -16.17
N LEU A 139 -11.09 10.47 -16.66
CA LEU A 139 -9.69 10.03 -16.62
C LEU A 139 -8.74 11.05 -17.27
N ASN A 140 -9.15 11.66 -18.39
CA ASN A 140 -8.37 12.69 -19.07
C ASN A 140 -8.18 13.95 -18.20
N GLU A 141 -9.19 14.35 -17.41
CA GLU A 141 -9.08 15.45 -16.44
C GLU A 141 -8.15 15.08 -15.28
N ALA A 142 -8.28 13.87 -14.73
CA ALA A 142 -7.43 13.37 -13.65
C ALA A 142 -5.95 13.34 -14.08
N LEU A 143 -5.65 12.78 -15.26
CA LEU A 143 -4.29 12.74 -15.83
C LEU A 143 -3.76 14.14 -16.18
N SER A 144 -4.60 15.02 -16.71
CA SER A 144 -4.25 16.43 -16.93
C SER A 144 -3.73 17.08 -15.66
N SER A 145 -4.39 16.86 -14.52
CA SER A 145 -3.98 17.42 -13.23
C SER A 145 -2.58 16.96 -12.78
N LEU A 146 -2.16 15.76 -13.17
CA LEU A 146 -0.86 15.21 -12.84
C LEU A 146 0.28 15.85 -13.65
N THR A 147 -0.01 16.33 -14.87
CA THR A 147 0.99 17.04 -15.69
C THR A 147 1.44 18.36 -15.04
N TYR A 148 0.56 18.97 -14.23
CA TYR A 148 0.82 20.21 -13.51
C TYR A 148 1.51 20.02 -12.15
N GLN A 149 1.83 18.79 -11.74
CA GLN A 149 2.52 18.57 -10.46
C GLN A 149 3.89 19.23 -10.44
N THR A 150 4.21 19.95 -9.36
CA THR A 150 5.52 20.61 -9.17
C THR A 150 6.62 19.63 -8.79
N PHE A 151 6.26 18.48 -8.19
CA PHE A 151 7.15 17.34 -7.99
C PHE A 151 7.10 16.42 -9.21
N LYS A 152 8.26 16.01 -9.74
CA LYS A 152 8.37 15.29 -11.03
C LYS A 152 8.82 13.83 -10.95
N ASP A 153 9.35 13.38 -9.81
CA ASP A 153 9.87 12.00 -9.65
C ASP A 153 8.75 11.03 -9.22
N PHE A 154 7.77 10.84 -10.11
CA PHE A 154 6.63 9.95 -9.88
C PHE A 154 6.25 9.16 -11.14
N GLU A 155 5.61 8.01 -10.95
CA GLU A 155 4.90 7.28 -12.00
C GLU A 155 3.39 7.31 -11.76
N VAL A 156 2.62 7.06 -12.82
CA VAL A 156 1.19 6.87 -12.79
C VAL A 156 0.85 5.46 -13.29
N VAL A 157 0.11 4.72 -12.47
CA VAL A 157 -0.36 3.37 -12.80
C VAL A 157 -1.86 3.44 -12.99
N VAL A 158 -2.30 3.46 -14.25
CA VAL A 158 -3.72 3.45 -14.61
C VAL A 158 -4.19 2.02 -14.75
N ILE A 159 -5.29 1.67 -14.07
CA ILE A 159 -5.93 0.36 -14.16
C ILE A 159 -7.28 0.53 -14.86
N ASN A 160 -7.36 0.13 -16.12
CA ASN A 160 -8.62 0.07 -16.85
C ASN A 160 -9.46 -1.10 -16.33
N ASN A 161 -10.41 -0.77 -15.46
CA ASN A 161 -11.36 -1.69 -14.85
C ASN A 161 -12.64 -1.87 -15.68
N GLY A 162 -12.76 -1.12 -16.79
CA GLY A 162 -13.92 -1.09 -17.66
C GLY A 162 -13.75 -1.89 -18.96
N ASN A 163 -14.75 -1.74 -19.83
CA ASN A 163 -14.77 -2.32 -21.17
C ASN A 163 -14.36 -1.31 -22.25
N ILE A 164 -14.47 -0.02 -21.95
CA ILE A 164 -14.03 1.04 -22.86
C ILE A 164 -12.50 1.13 -22.85
N SER A 165 -11.89 1.16 -24.03
CA SER A 165 -10.45 1.35 -24.17
C SER A 165 -10.07 2.79 -23.84
N VAL A 166 -9.01 2.95 -23.06
CA VAL A 166 -8.41 4.26 -22.72
C VAL A 166 -7.00 4.42 -23.31
N LYS A 167 -6.58 3.53 -24.22
CA LYS A 167 -5.21 3.50 -24.76
C LYS A 167 -4.82 4.81 -25.43
N SER A 168 -5.71 5.42 -26.20
CA SER A 168 -5.46 6.71 -26.87
C SER A 168 -5.20 7.84 -25.88
N ILE A 169 -5.94 7.88 -24.76
CA ILE A 169 -5.71 8.83 -23.67
C ILE A 169 -4.33 8.61 -23.08
N ILE A 170 -3.98 7.36 -22.77
CA ILE A 170 -2.68 7.04 -22.17
C ILE A 170 -1.52 7.46 -23.08
N SER A 171 -1.58 7.12 -24.37
CA SER A 171 -0.54 7.51 -25.34
C SER A 171 -0.36 9.03 -25.46
N HIS A 172 -1.41 9.82 -25.25
CA HIS A 172 -1.30 11.28 -25.18
C HIS A 172 -0.49 11.76 -23.96
N PHE A 173 -0.62 11.08 -22.82
CA PHE A 173 0.06 11.45 -21.57
C PHE A 173 1.44 10.83 -21.39
N GLU A 174 1.74 9.71 -22.04
CA GLU A 174 3.08 9.07 -22.03
C GLU A 174 4.20 10.02 -22.47
N GLN A 175 3.88 11.03 -23.29
CA GLN A 175 4.81 12.07 -23.73
C GLN A 175 5.05 13.17 -22.67
N LYS A 176 4.22 13.26 -21.62
CA LYS A 176 4.21 14.35 -20.64
C LYS A 176 4.64 13.91 -19.24
N ILE A 177 4.26 12.70 -18.85
CA ILE A 177 4.52 12.12 -17.53
C ILE A 177 4.77 10.62 -17.67
N SER A 178 5.46 10.02 -16.70
CA SER A 178 5.60 8.55 -16.65
C SER A 178 4.25 7.94 -16.28
N VAL A 179 3.53 7.44 -17.28
CA VAL A 179 2.24 6.78 -17.10
C VAL A 179 2.27 5.43 -17.80
N ARG A 180 1.62 4.44 -17.19
CA ARG A 180 1.42 3.12 -17.80
C ARG A 180 0.02 2.62 -17.57
N LEU A 181 -0.46 1.85 -18.54
CA LEU A 181 -1.78 1.25 -18.55
C LEU A 181 -1.70 -0.24 -18.21
N LEU A 182 -2.57 -0.66 -17.30
CA LEU A 182 -2.86 -2.05 -17.01
C LEU A 182 -4.34 -2.30 -17.27
N ASN A 183 -4.69 -3.42 -17.89
CA ASN A 183 -6.07 -3.87 -17.93
C ASN A 183 -6.37 -4.69 -16.67
N SER A 184 -7.51 -4.43 -16.05
CA SER A 184 -7.92 -5.18 -14.87
C SER A 184 -8.12 -6.64 -15.21
N THR A 185 -7.55 -7.53 -14.39
CA THR A 185 -7.77 -8.98 -14.48
C THR A 185 -9.22 -9.37 -14.18
N ILE A 186 -9.91 -8.57 -13.35
CA ILE A 186 -11.31 -8.78 -12.98
C ILE A 186 -12.00 -7.41 -13.00
N LYS A 187 -12.80 -7.19 -14.04
CA LYS A 187 -13.50 -5.92 -14.28
C LYS A 187 -14.57 -5.64 -13.23
N GLY A 188 -14.88 -4.36 -13.05
CA GLY A 188 -16.00 -3.89 -12.21
C GLY A 188 -15.73 -3.82 -10.70
N SER A 189 -14.57 -4.26 -10.20
CA SER A 189 -14.21 -4.13 -8.78
C SER A 189 -13.13 -3.07 -8.57
N VAL A 190 -13.48 -1.98 -7.88
CA VAL A 190 -12.53 -0.89 -7.56
C VAL A 190 -11.40 -1.38 -6.64
N SER A 191 -11.73 -2.19 -5.63
CA SER A 191 -10.76 -2.78 -4.70
C SER A 191 -9.72 -3.65 -5.42
N LYS A 192 -10.18 -4.50 -6.36
CA LYS A 192 -9.27 -5.32 -7.19
C LYS A 192 -8.39 -4.47 -8.10
N ALA A 193 -8.94 -3.43 -8.71
CA ALA A 193 -8.18 -2.50 -9.54
C ALA A 193 -7.10 -1.75 -8.73
N LYS A 194 -7.46 -1.21 -7.55
CA LYS A 194 -6.51 -0.59 -6.62
C LYS A 194 -5.44 -1.59 -6.16
N ASN A 195 -5.81 -2.85 -5.87
CA ASN A 195 -4.88 -3.92 -5.50
C ASN A 195 -3.90 -4.29 -6.62
N GLN A 196 -4.38 -4.37 -7.86
CA GLN A 196 -3.52 -4.60 -9.02
C GLN A 196 -2.52 -3.44 -9.18
N GLY A 197 -2.99 -2.20 -9.06
CA GLY A 197 -2.12 -1.02 -9.05
C GLY A 197 -1.08 -1.05 -7.93
N LEU A 198 -1.48 -1.45 -6.72
CA LEU A 198 -0.58 -1.56 -5.57
C LEU A 198 0.53 -2.59 -5.75
N LYS A 199 0.20 -3.74 -6.33
CA LYS A 199 1.19 -4.80 -6.62
C LYS A 199 2.20 -4.35 -7.67
N GLU A 200 1.73 -3.57 -8.62
CA GLU A 200 2.51 -3.16 -9.78
C GLU A 200 3.33 -1.90 -9.53
N ALA A 201 2.87 -1.01 -8.63
CA ALA A 201 3.57 0.21 -8.26
C ALA A 201 5.04 -0.06 -7.94
N LYS A 202 5.94 0.88 -8.27
CA LYS A 202 7.40 0.84 -8.04
C LYS A 202 7.89 1.92 -7.06
N GLY A 203 7.03 2.88 -6.71
CA GLY A 203 7.28 3.99 -5.82
C GLY A 203 7.56 3.61 -4.36
N LYS A 204 8.46 4.35 -3.70
CA LYS A 204 8.65 4.28 -2.24
C LYS A 204 7.36 4.64 -1.50
N TYR A 205 6.64 5.64 -2.01
CA TYR A 205 5.33 6.08 -1.55
C TYR A 205 4.24 5.76 -2.56
N ILE A 206 3.05 5.53 -2.03
CA ILE A 206 1.83 5.27 -2.78
C ILE A 206 0.87 6.43 -2.53
N ALA A 207 0.33 6.97 -3.61
CA ALA A 207 -0.79 7.91 -3.61
C ALA A 207 -1.91 7.36 -4.51
N TYR A 208 -3.13 7.87 -4.34
CA TYR A 208 -4.31 7.40 -5.05
C TYR A 208 -5.02 8.59 -5.69
N LEU A 209 -5.53 8.43 -6.89
CA LEU A 209 -6.38 9.42 -7.52
C LEU A 209 -7.54 8.69 -8.19
N ASP A 210 -8.76 8.97 -7.75
CA ASP A 210 -9.95 8.45 -8.43
C ASP A 210 -10.13 9.16 -9.78
N ASP A 211 -10.68 8.47 -10.78
CA ASP A 211 -10.69 8.96 -12.16
C ASP A 211 -11.61 10.16 -12.40
N ASP A 212 -12.44 10.54 -11.42
CA ASP A 212 -13.32 11.71 -11.43
C ASP A 212 -12.84 12.89 -10.58
N ASP A 213 -11.67 12.75 -9.95
CA ASP A 213 -11.04 13.72 -9.06
C ASP A 213 -9.77 14.34 -9.68
N TRP A 214 -9.18 15.33 -9.01
CA TRP A 214 -7.94 15.95 -9.48
C TRP A 214 -7.04 16.50 -8.38
N TYR A 215 -5.74 16.46 -8.63
CA TYR A 215 -4.73 17.06 -7.76
C TYR A 215 -4.50 18.54 -8.09
N HIS A 216 -4.17 19.32 -7.06
CA HIS A 216 -3.60 20.66 -7.25
C HIS A 216 -2.09 20.55 -7.50
N PRO A 217 -1.44 21.54 -8.14
CA PRO A 217 -0.03 21.46 -8.56
C PRO A 217 0.97 21.02 -7.47
N ASP A 218 0.74 21.39 -6.21
CA ASP A 218 1.67 21.07 -5.12
C ASP A 218 1.31 19.81 -4.32
N HIS A 219 0.30 19.03 -4.74
CA HIS A 219 -0.20 17.88 -3.99
C HIS A 219 0.90 16.90 -3.59
N LEU A 220 1.59 16.32 -4.58
CA LEU A 220 2.63 15.33 -4.33
C LEU A 220 3.80 15.91 -3.52
N LYS A 221 4.21 17.14 -3.82
CA LYS A 221 5.32 17.82 -3.12
C LYS A 221 5.00 18.04 -1.65
N ILE A 222 3.78 18.49 -1.32
CA ILE A 222 3.37 18.77 0.05
C ILE A 222 3.29 17.48 0.88
N LEU A 223 2.65 16.43 0.34
CA LEU A 223 2.55 15.15 1.04
C LEU A 223 3.94 14.52 1.23
N LEU A 224 4.77 14.53 0.17
CA LEU A 224 6.12 13.97 0.21
C LEU A 224 7.00 14.69 1.24
N ASN A 225 6.97 16.02 1.28
CA ASN A 225 7.75 16.81 2.23
C ASN A 225 7.39 16.52 3.69
N GLU A 226 6.13 16.17 3.98
CA GLU A 226 5.73 15.82 5.35
C GLU A 226 6.13 14.38 5.70
N ILE A 227 5.91 13.42 4.80
CA ILE A 227 6.18 12.00 5.07
C ILE A 227 7.69 11.70 5.13
N GLU A 228 8.51 12.40 4.33
CA GLU A 228 9.99 12.27 4.35
C GLU A 228 10.64 12.86 5.60
N LYS A 229 9.89 13.58 6.46
CA LYS A 229 10.39 13.94 7.81
C LYS A 229 10.58 12.72 8.71
N GLY A 230 10.12 11.53 8.29
CA GLY A 230 10.36 10.25 8.96
C GLY A 230 9.52 10.00 10.22
N LYS A 231 8.64 10.93 10.60
CA LYS A 231 7.80 10.82 11.81
C LYS A 231 6.53 9.98 11.61
N TYR A 232 6.07 9.85 10.37
CA TYR A 232 4.82 9.20 10.02
C TYR A 232 5.01 8.34 8.77
N LEU A 233 4.24 7.25 8.64
CA LEU A 233 4.23 6.42 7.43
C LEU A 233 2.98 6.61 6.57
N ALA A 234 2.06 7.46 7.01
CA ALA A 234 0.88 7.86 6.24
C ALA A 234 0.56 9.33 6.56
N VAL A 235 0.27 10.10 5.52
CA VAL A 235 -0.09 11.51 5.59
C VAL A 235 -1.34 11.74 4.76
N TYR A 236 -2.13 12.74 5.12
CA TYR A 236 -3.25 13.19 4.30
C TYR A 236 -3.45 14.70 4.39
N SER A 237 -3.94 15.27 3.30
CA SER A 237 -4.30 16.68 3.17
C SER A 237 -5.81 16.90 3.27
N ASP A 238 -6.23 18.16 3.16
CA ASP A 238 -7.63 18.52 2.93
C ASP A 238 -7.96 18.45 1.42
N ALA A 239 -9.23 18.30 1.11
CA ALA A 239 -9.77 18.42 -0.25
C ALA A 239 -10.90 19.45 -0.31
N TYR A 240 -11.03 20.10 -1.45
CA TYR A 240 -12.31 20.67 -1.81
C TYR A 240 -13.25 19.56 -2.25
N VAL A 241 -14.49 19.57 -1.76
CA VAL A 241 -15.60 18.90 -2.41
C VAL A 241 -16.20 19.89 -3.41
N GLU A 242 -16.23 19.51 -4.67
CA GLU A 242 -16.80 20.32 -5.73
C GLU A 242 -18.11 19.69 -6.22
N LEU A 243 -19.22 20.36 -5.87
CA LEU A 243 -20.53 19.97 -6.34
C LEU A 243 -20.66 20.38 -7.80
N GLN A 244 -20.89 19.40 -8.66
CA GLN A 244 -21.00 19.63 -10.10
C GLN A 244 -22.32 19.11 -10.65
N LYS A 245 -22.78 19.75 -11.71
CA LYS A 245 -23.93 19.33 -12.50
C LYS A 245 -23.46 18.99 -13.91
N LEU A 246 -23.94 17.88 -14.46
CA LEU A 246 -23.71 17.53 -15.85
C LEU A 246 -24.68 18.33 -16.74
N GLU A 247 -24.14 19.15 -17.62
CA GLU A 247 -24.88 19.92 -18.63
C GLU A 247 -24.31 19.60 -20.02
N GLY A 248 -25.09 18.89 -20.82
CA GLY A 248 -24.58 18.26 -22.05
C GLY A 248 -23.47 17.26 -21.72
N GLU A 249 -22.29 17.45 -22.31
CA GLU A 249 -21.10 16.62 -22.08
C GLU A 249 -20.12 17.22 -21.06
N LYS A 250 -20.48 18.34 -20.42
CA LYS A 250 -19.58 19.08 -19.51
C LYS A 250 -20.10 19.08 -18.09
N TYR A 251 -19.18 18.95 -17.14
CA TYR A 251 -19.46 19.13 -15.73
C TYR A 251 -19.22 20.58 -15.33
N ILE A 252 -20.23 21.22 -14.73
CA ILE A 252 -20.18 22.62 -14.33
C ILE A 252 -20.18 22.72 -12.82
N SER A 253 -19.17 23.42 -12.29
CA SER A 253 -19.04 23.74 -10.87
C SER A 253 -20.22 24.58 -10.38
N GLN A 254 -20.83 24.16 -9.27
CA GLN A 254 -21.93 24.87 -8.62
C GLN A 254 -21.47 25.43 -7.28
N GLU A 255 -20.86 24.58 -6.46
CA GLU A 255 -20.40 24.93 -5.13
C GLU A 255 -19.08 24.23 -4.81
N LYS A 256 -18.29 24.85 -3.95
CA LYS A 256 -16.99 24.35 -3.53
C LYS A 256 -16.78 24.61 -2.05
N TYR A 257 -16.53 23.58 -1.27
CA TYR A 257 -16.33 23.67 0.17
C TYR A 257 -15.36 22.60 0.69
N ILE A 258 -14.88 22.76 1.92
CA ILE A 258 -14.05 21.76 2.59
C ILE A 258 -14.98 20.95 3.52
N GLU A 259 -15.22 19.68 3.21
CA GLU A 259 -16.07 18.82 4.04
C GLU A 259 -15.33 18.29 5.27
N TYR A 260 -14.05 17.96 5.11
CA TYR A 260 -13.21 17.39 6.14
C TYR A 260 -11.92 18.19 6.28
N SER A 261 -11.66 18.69 7.49
CA SER A 261 -10.36 19.17 7.94
C SER A 261 -10.21 18.87 9.43
N ARG A 262 -9.61 17.73 9.73
CA ARG A 262 -9.56 17.17 11.09
C ARG A 262 -8.25 16.44 11.31
N ASP A 263 -7.60 16.74 12.44
CA ASP A 263 -6.41 16.01 12.88
C ASP A 263 -6.75 14.54 13.16
N PHE A 264 -5.79 13.66 12.87
CA PHE A 264 -6.03 12.23 12.85
C PHE A 264 -6.59 11.71 14.18
N ASN A 265 -7.77 11.11 14.13
CA ASN A 265 -8.43 10.49 15.26
C ASN A 265 -8.91 9.10 14.86
N ARG A 266 -8.11 8.09 15.22
CA ARG A 266 -8.41 6.68 14.97
C ARG A 266 -9.78 6.26 15.51
N ARG A 267 -10.19 6.74 16.70
CA ARG A 267 -11.49 6.39 17.28
C ARG A 267 -12.65 6.94 16.45
N TYR A 268 -12.48 8.14 15.89
CA TYR A 268 -13.47 8.72 14.99
C TYR A 268 -13.48 8.00 13.63
N LEU A 269 -12.32 7.61 13.10
CA LEU A 269 -12.22 6.80 11.88
C LEU A 269 -12.96 5.47 12.01
N LEU A 270 -12.95 4.84 13.19
CA LEU A 270 -13.73 3.61 13.46
C LEU A 270 -15.25 3.83 13.38
N ILE A 271 -15.72 5.07 13.45
CA ILE A 271 -17.15 5.44 13.42
C ILE A 271 -17.58 5.89 12.03
N LYS A 272 -16.82 6.83 11.43
CA LYS A 272 -17.13 7.45 10.14
C LYS A 272 -15.84 7.82 9.43
N ASP A 273 -15.75 7.53 8.15
CA ASP A 273 -14.68 8.05 7.32
C ASP A 273 -14.75 9.58 7.20
N TYR A 274 -13.58 10.20 7.18
CA TYR A 274 -13.36 11.64 7.02
C TYR A 274 -12.06 11.93 6.25
N ILE A 275 -11.48 10.93 5.58
CA ILE A 275 -10.26 11.05 4.80
C ILE A 275 -10.58 10.58 3.38
N PHE A 276 -10.68 11.51 2.43
CA PHE A 276 -10.88 11.12 1.03
C PHE A 276 -9.65 10.38 0.50
N THR A 277 -9.88 9.31 -0.26
CA THR A 277 -8.80 8.50 -0.86
C THR A 277 -7.76 9.36 -1.61
N PRO A 278 -8.15 10.36 -2.44
CA PRO A 278 -7.19 11.24 -3.11
C PRO A 278 -6.28 12.06 -2.20
N CYS A 279 -6.65 12.27 -0.94
CA CYS A 279 -5.84 13.04 0.00
C CYS A 279 -4.64 12.25 0.54
N VAL A 280 -4.63 10.92 0.41
CA VAL A 280 -3.72 10.06 1.17
C VAL A 280 -2.45 9.74 0.38
N MET A 281 -1.30 9.90 1.06
CA MET A 281 -0.05 9.27 0.67
C MET A 281 0.47 8.42 1.82
N HIS A 282 0.92 7.20 1.53
CA HIS A 282 1.56 6.35 2.52
C HIS A 282 2.83 5.69 1.99
N HIS A 283 3.73 5.33 2.91
CA HIS A 283 4.87 4.48 2.56
C HIS A 283 4.33 3.12 2.10
N ARG A 284 4.88 2.56 1.02
CA ARG A 284 4.55 1.20 0.54
C ARG A 284 4.49 0.14 1.64
N ARG A 285 5.37 0.22 2.66
CA ARG A 285 5.39 -0.72 3.79
C ARG A 285 4.06 -0.81 4.53
N CYS A 286 3.23 0.25 4.49
CA CYS A 286 1.90 0.24 5.09
C CYS A 286 1.00 -0.82 4.44
N SER A 287 0.92 -0.88 3.11
CA SER A 287 0.11 -1.90 2.42
C SER A 287 0.74 -3.28 2.45
N GLU A 288 2.07 -3.38 2.48
CA GLU A 288 2.79 -4.66 2.64
C GLU A 288 2.50 -5.34 3.99
N ILE A 289 2.37 -4.55 5.07
CA ILE A 289 2.16 -5.07 6.43
C ILE A 289 0.67 -5.15 6.77
N ALA A 290 -0.10 -4.10 6.46
CA ALA A 290 -1.53 -4.06 6.77
C ALA A 290 -2.36 -4.94 5.84
N GLY A 291 -1.82 -5.29 4.67
CA GLY A 291 -2.51 -5.97 3.58
C GLY A 291 -3.14 -5.00 2.57
N LEU A 292 -3.61 -5.55 1.46
CA LEU A 292 -4.24 -4.83 0.34
C LEU A 292 -5.70 -4.40 0.67
N PHE A 293 -6.39 -3.72 -0.25
CA PHE A 293 -7.82 -3.40 -0.10
C PHE A 293 -8.66 -4.68 -0.02
N ASP A 294 -9.71 -4.68 0.81
CA ASP A 294 -10.60 -5.84 0.95
C ASP A 294 -11.52 -5.94 -0.26
N GLU A 295 -11.31 -6.98 -1.07
CA GLU A 295 -12.03 -7.19 -2.33
C GLU A 295 -13.51 -7.56 -2.14
N ASN A 296 -13.94 -7.83 -0.90
CA ASN A 296 -15.36 -8.02 -0.55
C ASN A 296 -16.11 -6.70 -0.36
N LEU A 297 -15.40 -5.58 -0.24
CA LEU A 297 -15.97 -4.24 -0.13
C LEU A 297 -16.00 -3.59 -1.52
N THR A 298 -17.17 -3.06 -1.88
CA THR A 298 -17.39 -2.24 -3.08
C THR A 298 -17.52 -0.74 -2.76
N THR A 299 -17.67 -0.42 -1.47
CA THR A 299 -17.64 0.90 -0.84
C THR A 299 -16.94 0.76 0.50
N ASP A 300 -16.43 1.86 1.05
CA ASP A 300 -15.73 1.87 2.35
C ASP A 300 -14.47 0.97 2.38
N GLU A 301 -13.95 0.57 1.21
CA GLU A 301 -12.74 -0.24 1.09
C GLU A 301 -11.50 0.54 1.54
N ASP A 302 -11.52 1.86 1.34
CA ASP A 302 -10.53 2.81 1.79
C ASP A 302 -10.58 2.97 3.32
N MET A 303 -11.76 3.18 3.90
CA MET A 303 -11.96 3.21 5.35
C MET A 303 -11.41 1.95 6.02
N ASP A 304 -11.65 0.75 5.45
CA ASP A 304 -11.05 -0.50 5.94
C ASP A 304 -9.52 -0.47 5.95
N MET A 305 -8.93 -0.01 4.84
CA MET A 305 -7.48 0.08 4.70
C MET A 305 -6.88 1.09 5.66
N TRP A 306 -7.50 2.27 5.82
CA TRP A 306 -7.07 3.29 6.79
C TRP A 306 -7.17 2.78 8.22
N ILE A 307 -8.24 2.07 8.58
CA ILE A 307 -8.36 1.42 9.89
C ILE A 307 -7.20 0.45 10.11
N ARG A 308 -6.87 -0.42 9.14
CA ARG A 308 -5.78 -1.38 9.28
C ARG A 308 -4.40 -0.72 9.36
N ILE A 309 -4.10 0.26 8.51
CA ILE A 309 -2.83 1.00 8.55
C ILE A 309 -2.70 1.77 9.88
N SER A 310 -3.79 2.37 10.37
CA SER A 310 -3.78 3.14 11.62
C SER A 310 -3.44 2.34 12.88
N LYS A 311 -3.54 1.00 12.82
CA LYS A 311 -3.11 0.11 13.91
C LYS A 311 -1.58 0.03 14.01
N LEU A 312 -0.88 0.32 12.92
CA LEU A 312 0.57 0.28 12.85
C LEU A 312 1.17 1.66 13.11
N TYR A 313 0.63 2.70 12.48
CA TYR A 313 1.14 4.07 12.56
C TYR A 313 0.00 5.10 12.51
N PRO A 314 0.02 6.15 13.36
CA PRO A 314 -0.93 7.24 13.22
C PRO A 314 -0.68 8.01 11.92
N PHE A 315 -1.73 8.61 11.37
CA PHE A 315 -1.61 9.44 10.18
C PHE A 315 -1.28 10.86 10.59
N LYS A 316 -0.53 11.58 9.75
CA LYS A 316 -0.36 13.02 9.89
C LYS A 316 -1.29 13.78 8.97
N HIS A 317 -2.15 14.57 9.58
CA HIS A 317 -2.97 15.54 8.88
C HIS A 317 -2.16 16.79 8.51
N ILE A 318 -2.30 17.23 7.26
CA ILE A 318 -1.78 18.47 6.71
C ILE A 318 -2.98 19.36 6.42
N LYS A 319 -3.20 20.38 7.26
CA LYS A 319 -4.29 21.38 7.16
C LYS A 319 -4.09 22.31 5.96
N LYS A 320 -4.14 21.76 4.76
CA LYS A 320 -3.98 22.46 3.49
C LYS A 320 -4.73 21.69 2.42
N VAL A 321 -5.55 22.40 1.65
CA VAL A 321 -6.22 21.80 0.50
C VAL A 321 -5.20 21.57 -0.61
N THR A 322 -5.13 20.34 -1.11
CA THR A 322 -4.20 19.99 -2.21
C THR A 322 -4.82 19.14 -3.30
N CYS A 323 -6.10 18.80 -3.20
CA CYS A 323 -6.84 18.11 -4.26
C CYS A 323 -8.30 18.54 -4.22
N SER A 324 -9.07 18.15 -5.23
CA SER A 324 -10.52 18.32 -5.23
C SER A 324 -11.20 17.01 -5.59
N VAL A 325 -12.32 16.75 -4.92
CA VAL A 325 -13.17 15.58 -5.10
C VAL A 325 -14.45 16.01 -5.77
N ARG A 326 -14.83 15.34 -6.86
CA ARG A 326 -16.07 15.62 -7.57
C ARG A 326 -17.25 14.99 -6.88
N ARG A 327 -18.35 15.73 -6.79
CA ARG A 327 -19.64 15.18 -6.38
C ARG A 327 -20.72 15.69 -7.32
N VAL A 328 -21.20 14.79 -8.17
CA VAL A 328 -22.22 15.14 -9.18
C VAL A 328 -23.59 15.08 -8.55
N SER A 329 -24.50 16.01 -8.86
CA SER A 329 -25.89 16.01 -8.33
C SER A 329 -26.74 14.84 -8.87
N ARG A 330 -26.54 14.39 -10.12
CA ARG A 330 -27.18 13.22 -10.76
C ARG A 330 -26.15 12.44 -11.58
N GLY A 331 -26.12 11.10 -11.46
CA GLY A 331 -25.13 10.25 -12.13
C GLY A 331 -24.74 8.99 -11.33
N GLU A 332 -24.00 8.09 -11.98
CA GLU A 332 -23.48 6.84 -11.43
C GLU A 332 -22.37 7.11 -10.40
N SER A 333 -22.65 6.88 -9.12
CA SER A 333 -21.63 6.82 -8.08
C SER A 333 -21.92 5.63 -7.19
N LEU A 334 -20.88 4.85 -6.87
CA LEU A 334 -20.99 3.70 -5.95
C LEU A 334 -21.51 4.11 -4.57
N THR A 335 -21.33 5.37 -4.19
CA THR A 335 -21.76 5.95 -2.91
C THR A 335 -23.24 6.37 -2.88
N ARG A 336 -24.04 5.98 -3.89
CA ARG A 336 -25.47 6.32 -3.98
C ARG A 336 -26.42 5.14 -3.80
N ASP A 337 -25.93 3.91 -3.92
CA ASP A 337 -26.69 2.72 -3.54
C ASP A 337 -26.62 2.54 -2.01
N TRP A 338 -27.63 3.08 -1.33
CA TRP A 338 -27.70 3.02 0.13
C TRP A 338 -27.84 1.60 0.67
N THR A 339 -28.35 0.65 -0.12
CA THR A 339 -28.42 -0.76 0.27
C THR A 339 -27.03 -1.38 0.32
N VAL A 340 -26.20 -1.14 -0.70
CA VAL A 340 -24.79 -1.55 -0.71
C VAL A 340 -24.01 -0.85 0.40
N MET A 341 -24.16 0.46 0.57
CA MET A 341 -23.47 1.21 1.64
C MET A 341 -23.81 0.70 3.04
N TYR A 342 -25.07 0.30 3.28
CA TYR A 342 -25.48 -0.27 4.56
C TYR A 342 -24.90 -1.68 4.76
N LYS A 343 -24.92 -2.53 3.71
CA LYS A 343 -24.33 -3.87 3.76
C LYS A 343 -22.82 -3.81 4.05
N ASN A 344 -22.10 -2.95 3.34
CA ASN A 344 -20.65 -2.77 3.49
C ASN A 344 -20.30 -2.18 4.87
N ALA A 345 -21.07 -1.20 5.37
CA ALA A 345 -20.91 -0.71 6.75
C ALA A 345 -21.10 -1.82 7.80
N LYS A 346 -22.14 -2.64 7.64
CA LYS A 346 -22.40 -3.77 8.55
C LYS A 346 -21.24 -4.77 8.54
N TYR A 347 -20.73 -5.11 7.36
CA TYR A 347 -19.57 -5.99 7.21
C TYR A 347 -18.31 -5.38 7.85
N LEU A 348 -18.00 -4.12 7.55
CA LEU A 348 -16.85 -3.40 8.11
C LEU A 348 -16.90 -3.35 9.64
N PHE A 349 -18.07 -3.07 10.21
CA PHE A 349 -18.28 -3.05 11.65
C PHE A 349 -18.21 -4.46 12.27
N SER A 350 -18.61 -5.51 11.56
CA SER A 350 -18.38 -6.89 12.03
C SER A 350 -16.88 -7.23 12.04
N LYS A 351 -16.19 -6.92 10.94
CA LYS A 351 -14.77 -7.21 10.69
C LYS A 351 -13.86 -6.63 11.79
N HIS A 352 -14.09 -5.38 12.16
CA HIS A 352 -13.28 -4.68 13.17
C HIS A 352 -13.90 -4.69 14.57
N SER A 353 -14.87 -5.58 14.83
CA SER A 353 -15.65 -5.62 16.09
C SER A 353 -14.83 -5.59 17.37
N ARG A 354 -13.64 -6.21 17.36
CA ARG A 354 -12.71 -6.22 18.52
C ARG A 354 -12.21 -4.82 18.90
N GLU A 355 -12.09 -3.92 17.93
CA GLU A 355 -11.64 -2.54 18.15
C GLU A 355 -12.68 -1.70 18.92
N TYR A 356 -13.94 -2.16 18.92
CA TYR A 356 -15.08 -1.42 19.47
C TYR A 356 -15.46 -1.89 20.86
N ARG A 357 -15.04 -3.10 21.24
CA ARG A 357 -15.45 -3.75 22.51
C ARG A 357 -15.03 -2.97 23.75
N TYR A 358 -13.96 -2.19 23.66
CA TYR A 358 -13.37 -1.51 24.82
C TYR A 358 -13.69 0.00 24.87
N ASN A 359 -14.56 0.51 23.99
CA ASN A 359 -14.93 1.91 24.01
C ASN A 359 -16.42 2.11 23.70
N ILE A 360 -17.20 2.41 24.75
CA ILE A 360 -18.66 2.59 24.65
C ILE A 360 -19.06 3.72 23.69
N PHE A 361 -18.30 4.82 23.63
CA PHE A 361 -18.59 5.93 22.73
C PHE A 361 -18.40 5.55 21.26
N VAL A 362 -17.34 4.79 20.95
CA VAL A 362 -17.11 4.27 19.58
C VAL A 362 -18.26 3.34 19.18
N LYS A 363 -18.65 2.41 20.07
CA LYS A 363 -19.77 1.50 19.81
C LYS A 363 -21.09 2.25 19.60
N MET A 364 -21.40 3.25 20.42
CA MET A 364 -22.59 4.08 20.27
C MET A 364 -22.59 4.87 18.96
N GLY A 365 -21.46 5.50 18.62
CA GLY A 365 -21.29 6.20 17.34
C GLY A 365 -21.53 5.29 16.14
N GLN A 366 -21.02 4.06 16.18
CA GLN A 366 -21.24 3.09 15.11
C GLN A 366 -22.68 2.66 14.97
N LEU A 367 -23.35 2.35 16.08
CA LEU A 367 -24.77 1.99 16.07
C LEU A 367 -25.60 3.13 15.48
N TYR A 368 -25.27 4.37 15.84
CA TYR A 368 -25.88 5.56 15.26
C TYR A 368 -25.67 5.64 13.74
N PHE A 369 -24.42 5.58 13.26
CA PHE A 369 -24.13 5.65 11.82
C PHE A 369 -24.67 4.45 11.02
N LEU A 370 -24.65 3.25 11.60
CA LEU A 370 -25.24 2.06 11.00
C LEU A 370 -26.76 2.22 10.84
N ASN A 371 -27.43 2.74 11.87
CA ASN A 371 -28.87 3.03 11.81
C ASN A 371 -29.20 4.14 10.80
N LEU A 372 -28.38 5.18 10.70
CA LEU A 372 -28.55 6.20 9.66
C LEU A 372 -28.47 5.60 8.25
N ARG A 373 -27.47 4.77 7.97
CA ARG A 373 -27.33 4.06 6.68
C ARG A 373 -28.51 3.11 6.43
N LYS A 374 -28.96 2.38 7.46
CA LYS A 374 -30.15 1.50 7.39
C LYS A 374 -31.41 2.28 7.02
N THR A 375 -31.64 3.44 7.64
CA THR A 375 -32.81 4.29 7.37
C THR A 375 -32.75 4.84 5.95
N ARG A 376 -31.58 5.27 5.47
CA ARG A 376 -31.41 5.71 4.08
C ARG A 376 -31.62 4.57 3.07
N ALA A 377 -31.11 3.37 3.37
CA ALA A 377 -31.33 2.18 2.54
C ALA A 377 -32.82 1.83 2.40
N LYS A 378 -33.57 1.89 3.51
CA LYS A 378 -35.03 1.70 3.47
C LYS A 378 -35.74 2.73 2.59
N LYS A 379 -35.39 4.02 2.72
CA LYS A 379 -35.96 5.08 1.88
C LYS A 379 -35.60 4.89 0.40
N TYR A 380 -34.36 4.52 0.12
CA TYR A 380 -33.88 4.24 -1.24
C TYR A 380 -34.63 3.07 -1.89
N ASN A 381 -34.82 1.96 -1.18
CA ASN A 381 -35.59 0.81 -1.69
C ASN A 381 -37.08 1.13 -1.84
N ALA A 382 -37.67 1.90 -0.93
CA ALA A 382 -39.07 2.33 -1.07
C ALA A 382 -39.28 3.20 -2.31
N PHE A 383 -38.33 4.09 -2.60
CA PHE A 383 -38.34 4.89 -3.83
C PHE A 383 -38.20 4.01 -5.07
N ASN A 384 -37.23 3.10 -5.11
CA ASN A 384 -37.00 2.21 -6.25
C ASN A 384 -38.09 1.15 -6.48
N ASN A 385 -38.90 0.83 -5.47
CA ASN A 385 -40.04 -0.10 -5.64
C ASN A 385 -41.31 0.62 -6.12
N TYR A 386 -41.35 1.96 -6.03
CA TYR A 386 -42.49 2.77 -6.46
C TYR A 386 -42.42 3.16 -7.96
N TYR A 387 -41.20 3.20 -8.52
CA TYR A 387 -40.91 3.43 -9.93
C TYR A 387 -40.49 2.13 -10.60
#